data_AF-A0A180EU72-F1
#
_entry.id   AF-A0A180EU72-F1
#
_cell.length_a   1.000
_cell.length_b   1.000
_cell.length_c   1.000
_cell.angle_alpha   90.00
_cell.angle_beta   90.00
_cell.angle_gamma   90.00
#
_symmetry.space_group_name_H-M   'P 1'
#
loop_
_entity.id
_entity.type
_entity.pdbx_description
1 polymer ?
#
loop_
_entity_poly.entity_id
_entity_poly.type
_entity_poly.pdbx_seq_one_letter_code
_entity_poly.pdbx_strand_id
1 'polypeptide(L)'
;MTGVGGSRLTKKPFCTISCMETMNHKQMKRQLAILFIRIAGLLSAPLSAQEVLIHSHNDYLQQQPFYHAYSYRTSSIEADIFATPFNDELRVAHNLLDLSSAPTLDDAYFIPLINLFLQNEGRAWKDSDKLLTLLIDIKVDMFSPLKKLIAKLERHQ
;
A
#
# COMPACT_ATOMS: atom_id res chain seq x y z
N MET A 1 4.82 -66.42 -23.87
CA MET A 1 3.81 -66.37 -24.94
C MET A 1 2.45 -66.10 -24.29
N THR A 2 1.80 -65.00 -24.69
CA THR A 2 0.34 -64.67 -24.63
C THR A 2 -0.41 -64.84 -23.29
N GLY A 3 -1.17 -63.87 -22.76
CA GLY A 3 -1.70 -62.66 -23.39
C GLY A 3 -2.45 -61.70 -22.44
N VAL A 4 -2.92 -60.65 -23.09
CA VAL A 4 -3.43 -59.33 -22.67
C VAL A 4 -4.78 -59.36 -21.93
N GLY A 5 -4.99 -58.42 -21.00
CA GLY A 5 -6.31 -58.02 -20.52
C GLY A 5 -6.33 -56.57 -20.01
N GLY A 6 -6.43 -55.60 -20.94
CA GLY A 6 -6.52 -54.17 -20.61
C GLY A 6 -7.95 -53.71 -20.34
N SER A 7 -8.23 -53.19 -19.15
CA SER A 7 -9.49 -52.54 -18.80
C SER A 7 -9.48 -51.07 -19.23
N ARG A 8 -10.34 -50.76 -20.20
CA ARG A 8 -10.52 -49.45 -20.85
C ARG A 8 -11.26 -48.47 -19.93
N LEU A 9 -10.58 -47.40 -19.51
CA LEU A 9 -11.16 -46.23 -18.85
C LEU A 9 -12.13 -45.52 -19.80
N THR A 10 -13.42 -45.48 -19.47
CA THR A 10 -14.42 -44.73 -20.22
C THR A 10 -14.40 -43.26 -19.79
N LYS A 11 -13.88 -42.38 -20.66
CA LYS A 11 -14.02 -40.93 -20.55
C LYS A 11 -15.50 -40.57 -20.73
N LYS A 12 -16.10 -39.89 -19.74
CA LYS A 12 -17.43 -39.28 -19.89
C LYS A 12 -17.33 -38.04 -20.79
N PRO A 13 -18.26 -37.84 -21.75
CA PRO A 13 -18.21 -36.70 -22.64
C PRO A 13 -18.74 -35.44 -21.94
N PHE A 14 -18.09 -34.31 -22.25
CA PHE A 14 -18.52 -32.96 -21.92
C PHE A 14 -19.78 -32.65 -22.76
N CYS A 15 -20.92 -32.32 -22.13
CA CYS A 15 -22.16 -31.98 -22.84
C CYS A 15 -22.15 -30.52 -23.32
N THR A 16 -22.32 -30.32 -24.63
CA THR A 16 -22.63 -29.03 -25.26
C THR A 16 -24.15 -28.78 -25.29
N ILE A 17 -24.55 -27.57 -25.72
CA ILE A 17 -25.84 -26.85 -25.56
C ILE A 17 -27.14 -27.65 -25.87
N SER A 18 -27.07 -28.82 -26.51
CA SER A 18 -28.25 -29.68 -26.79
C SER A 18 -28.86 -30.36 -25.56
N CYS A 19 -28.19 -30.37 -24.39
CA CYS A 19 -28.70 -31.00 -23.16
C CYS A 19 -29.94 -30.29 -22.54
N MET A 20 -30.27 -29.05 -22.90
CA MET A 20 -31.32 -28.28 -22.18
C MET A 20 -32.76 -28.67 -22.51
N GLU A 21 -33.04 -29.28 -23.68
CA GLU A 21 -34.42 -29.54 -24.14
C GLU A 21 -35.05 -30.84 -23.60
N THR A 22 -34.34 -31.68 -22.84
CA THR A 22 -34.87 -32.97 -22.33
C THR A 22 -34.59 -33.23 -20.84
N MET A 23 -34.34 -32.19 -20.05
CA MET A 23 -34.10 -32.34 -18.62
C MET A 23 -35.42 -32.52 -17.84
N ASN A 24 -35.58 -33.65 -17.13
CA ASN A 24 -36.72 -33.86 -16.23
C ASN A 24 -36.68 -32.85 -15.06
N HIS A 25 -37.86 -32.42 -14.61
CA HIS A 25 -38.08 -31.55 -13.44
C HIS A 25 -37.21 -31.89 -12.20
N LYS A 26 -36.94 -33.19 -11.91
CA LYS A 26 -36.00 -33.59 -10.83
C LYS A 26 -34.54 -33.18 -11.10
N GLN A 27 -34.07 -33.31 -12.34
CA GLN A 27 -32.73 -32.91 -12.75
C GLN A 27 -32.59 -31.39 -12.85
N MET A 28 -33.63 -30.70 -13.34
CA MET A 28 -33.68 -29.23 -13.38
C MET A 28 -33.59 -28.62 -11.98
N LYS A 29 -34.35 -29.15 -11.01
CA LYS A 29 -34.25 -28.73 -9.59
C LYS A 29 -32.87 -28.94 -9.00
N ARG A 30 -32.20 -30.04 -9.36
CA ARG A 30 -30.83 -30.33 -8.90
C ARG A 30 -29.82 -29.35 -9.47
N GLN A 31 -29.93 -29.00 -10.76
CA GLN A 31 -29.04 -28.02 -11.39
C GLN A 31 -29.30 -26.60 -10.86
N LEU A 32 -30.56 -26.22 -10.66
CA LEU A 32 -30.92 -24.95 -10.01
C LEU A 32 -30.37 -24.88 -8.58
N ALA A 33 -30.49 -25.95 -7.79
CA ALA A 33 -29.93 -26.00 -6.44
C ALA A 33 -28.39 -25.88 -6.44
N ILE A 34 -27.70 -26.57 -7.35
CA ILE A 34 -26.25 -26.46 -7.51
C ILE A 34 -25.85 -25.03 -7.91
N LEU A 35 -26.57 -24.42 -8.85
CA LEU A 35 -26.33 -23.04 -9.27
C LEU A 35 -26.56 -22.05 -8.12
N PHE A 36 -27.62 -22.25 -7.34
CA PHE A 36 -27.95 -21.42 -6.18
C PHE A 36 -26.85 -21.50 -5.10
N ILE A 37 -26.33 -22.70 -4.81
CA ILE A 37 -25.21 -22.90 -3.87
C ILE A 37 -23.94 -22.22 -4.39
N ARG A 38 -23.66 -22.27 -5.69
CA ARG A 38 -22.50 -21.61 -6.30
C ARG A 38 -22.61 -20.08 -6.24
N ILE A 39 -23.77 -19.52 -6.52
CA ILE A 39 -24.02 -18.07 -6.44
C ILE A 39 -23.96 -17.58 -5.00
N ALA A 40 -24.57 -18.31 -4.05
CA ALA A 40 -24.52 -17.97 -2.63
C ALA A 40 -23.08 -18.01 -2.06
N GLY A 41 -22.25 -18.95 -2.55
CA GLY A 41 -20.82 -19.02 -2.20
C GLY A 41 -19.99 -17.83 -2.72
N LEU A 42 -20.33 -17.26 -3.89
CA LEU A 42 -19.65 -16.05 -4.41
C LEU A 42 -19.99 -14.78 -3.62
N LEU A 43 -21.16 -14.72 -2.97
CA LEU A 43 -21.61 -13.55 -2.22
C LEU A 43 -21.02 -13.45 -0.80
N SER A 44 -20.23 -14.45 -0.36
CA SER A 44 -19.67 -14.51 1.00
C SER A 44 -18.28 -13.86 1.13
N ALA A 45 -17.82 -13.09 0.12
CA ALA A 45 -16.59 -12.33 0.26
C ALA A 45 -16.79 -11.21 1.30
N PRO A 46 -15.92 -11.09 2.32
CA PRO A 46 -16.04 -10.03 3.31
C PRO A 46 -15.89 -8.67 2.63
N LEU A 47 -16.87 -7.78 2.80
CA LEU A 47 -16.85 -6.37 2.35
C LEU A 47 -15.90 -5.49 3.21
N SER A 48 -14.83 -6.07 3.74
CA SER A 48 -13.94 -5.46 4.75
C SER A 48 -12.55 -5.17 4.21
N ALA A 49 -12.43 -4.76 2.94
CA ALA A 49 -11.12 -4.75 2.26
C ALA A 49 -10.64 -3.37 1.78
N GLN A 50 -11.36 -2.28 2.02
CA GLN A 50 -10.89 -0.96 1.60
C GLN A 50 -10.53 -0.10 2.81
N GLU A 51 -9.26 -0.21 3.21
CA GLU A 51 -8.68 0.71 4.17
C GLU A 51 -8.66 2.11 3.56
N VAL A 52 -9.24 3.09 4.27
CA VAL A 52 -9.16 4.50 3.87
C VAL A 52 -7.76 5.00 4.20
N LEU A 53 -6.97 5.25 3.16
CA LEU A 53 -5.64 5.83 3.31
C LEU A 53 -5.73 7.35 3.33
N ILE A 54 -5.19 7.97 4.37
CA ILE A 54 -5.17 9.43 4.52
C ILE A 54 -3.76 9.93 4.20
N HIS A 55 -3.67 10.98 3.40
CA HIS A 55 -2.42 11.62 3.01
C HIS A 55 -2.35 13.03 3.59
N SER A 56 -1.28 13.36 4.32
CA SER A 56 -0.97 14.73 4.72
C SER A 56 -0.11 15.39 3.64
N HIS A 57 -0.75 16.17 2.78
CA HIS A 57 -0.09 16.91 1.71
C HIS A 57 0.60 18.15 2.29
N ASN A 58 1.88 18.36 1.96
CA ASN A 58 2.70 19.48 2.45
C ASN A 58 2.60 19.72 3.96
N ASP A 59 2.88 18.67 4.72
CA ASP A 59 2.69 18.65 6.16
C ASP A 59 3.54 19.69 6.91
N TYR A 60 4.61 20.18 6.29
CA TYR A 60 5.48 21.22 6.81
C TYR A 60 4.81 22.61 6.93
N LEU A 61 3.63 22.79 6.31
CA LEU A 61 2.82 23.99 6.45
C LEU A 61 1.93 23.96 7.71
N GLN A 62 1.88 22.82 8.41
CA GLN A 62 1.12 22.68 9.65
C GLN A 62 1.85 23.33 10.83
N GLN A 63 1.10 23.68 11.88
CA GLN A 63 1.68 24.29 13.09
C GLN A 63 2.74 23.41 13.77
N GLN A 64 2.50 22.10 13.77
CA GLN A 64 3.43 21.11 14.28
C GLN A 64 3.63 20.03 13.22
N PRO A 65 4.59 20.23 12.30
CA PRO A 65 4.94 19.26 11.28
C PRO A 65 5.24 17.90 11.91
N PHE A 66 4.99 16.85 11.13
CA PHE A 66 5.05 15.45 11.47
C PHE A 66 4.02 15.00 12.53
N TYR A 67 3.95 15.65 13.69
CA TYR A 67 3.14 15.18 14.82
C TYR A 67 1.64 15.30 14.58
N HIS A 68 1.18 16.35 13.88
CA HIS A 68 -0.23 16.44 13.50
C HIS A 68 -0.65 15.27 12.60
N ALA A 69 0.01 15.08 11.46
CA ALA A 69 -0.28 13.96 10.56
C ALA A 69 -0.16 12.60 11.27
N TYR A 70 0.91 12.40 12.04
CA TYR A 70 1.11 11.19 12.82
C TYR A 70 -0.03 10.92 13.82
N SER A 71 -0.53 11.96 14.50
CA SER A 71 -1.65 11.85 15.45
C SER A 71 -2.96 11.41 14.79
N TYR A 72 -3.18 11.81 13.53
CA TYR A 72 -4.33 11.39 12.72
C TYR A 72 -4.15 10.03 12.07
N ARG A 73 -3.02 9.35 12.33
CA ARG A 73 -2.65 8.06 11.72
C ARG A 73 -2.72 8.10 10.20
N THR A 74 -2.23 9.19 9.60
CA THR A 74 -2.12 9.26 8.14
C THR A 74 -1.22 8.15 7.63
N SER A 75 -1.57 7.60 6.47
CA SER A 75 -0.80 6.55 5.81
C SER A 75 0.44 7.12 5.13
N SER A 76 0.39 8.39 4.73
CA SER A 76 1.52 9.08 4.15
C SER A 76 1.58 10.56 4.52
N ILE A 77 2.79 11.11 4.48
CA ILE A 77 3.14 12.49 4.80
C ILE A 77 4.04 13.00 3.67
N GLU A 78 3.72 14.12 3.05
CA GLU A 78 4.53 14.73 2.00
C GLU A 78 5.39 15.88 2.53
N ALA A 79 6.65 15.91 2.08
CA ALA A 79 7.60 16.97 2.34
C ALA A 79 8.32 17.40 1.05
N ASP A 80 8.17 18.69 0.71
CA ASP A 80 8.88 19.35 -0.37
C ASP A 80 10.29 19.72 0.10
N ILE A 81 11.33 19.13 -0.50
CA ILE A 81 12.71 19.37 -0.09
C ILE A 81 13.49 20.21 -1.10
N PHE A 82 14.32 21.10 -0.56
CA PHE A 82 15.25 21.93 -1.29
C PHE A 82 16.67 21.71 -0.78
N ALA A 83 17.63 21.67 -1.70
CA ALA A 83 19.05 21.73 -1.33
C ALA A 83 19.47 23.17 -1.08
N THR A 84 20.15 23.39 0.03
CA THR A 84 20.80 24.67 0.31
C THR A 84 22.25 24.66 -0.22
N PRO A 85 22.78 25.83 -0.62
CA PRO A 85 24.19 25.98 -0.99
C PRO A 85 25.14 25.93 0.23
N PHE A 86 24.61 26.08 1.45
CA PHE A 86 25.41 26.12 2.68
C PHE A 86 25.29 24.78 3.43
N ASN A 87 26.42 24.21 3.84
CA ASN A 87 26.51 23.04 4.73
C ASN A 87 25.82 21.75 4.24
N ASP A 88 25.56 21.61 2.93
CA ASP A 88 24.90 20.42 2.36
C ASP A 88 23.57 20.05 3.03
N GLU A 89 22.87 21.04 3.57
CA GLU A 89 21.63 20.84 4.30
C GLU A 89 20.44 20.74 3.35
N LEU A 90 19.53 19.80 3.66
CA LEU A 90 18.21 19.69 3.06
C LEU A 90 17.18 20.34 3.98
N ARG A 91 16.41 21.25 3.43
CA ARG A 91 15.35 21.99 4.14
C ARG A 91 14.00 21.73 3.50
N VAL A 92 12.95 21.87 4.32
CA VAL A 92 11.57 21.62 3.89
C VAL A 92 10.82 22.93 3.75
N ALA A 93 10.37 23.24 2.54
CA ALA A 93 9.71 24.51 2.23
C ALA A 93 8.78 24.36 1.03
N HIS A 94 7.85 25.30 0.84
CA HIS A 94 7.00 25.31 -0.35
C HIS A 94 7.70 25.95 -1.55
N ASN A 95 8.52 26.97 -1.28
CA ASN A 95 9.23 27.75 -2.29
C ASN A 95 10.59 28.23 -1.74
N LEU A 96 11.42 28.79 -2.63
CA LEU A 96 12.76 29.26 -2.29
C LEU A 96 12.80 30.47 -1.33
N LEU A 97 11.74 31.29 -1.26
CA LEU A 97 11.71 32.48 -0.40
C LEU A 97 11.68 32.10 1.08
N ASP A 98 11.00 31.00 1.39
CA ASP A 98 10.85 30.47 2.76
C ASP A 98 12.09 29.68 3.21
N LEU A 99 13.02 29.38 2.30
CA LEU A 99 14.13 28.46 2.55
C LEU A 99 15.07 28.92 3.66
N SER A 100 15.20 30.24 3.88
CA SER A 100 16.11 30.81 4.89
C SER A 100 15.63 30.59 6.34
N SER A 101 14.32 30.50 6.57
CA SER A 101 13.70 30.25 7.87
C SER A 101 13.15 28.82 8.02
N ALA A 102 13.06 28.07 6.93
CA ALA A 102 12.58 26.69 6.91
C ALA A 102 13.34 25.75 7.86
N PRO A 103 12.66 24.78 8.49
CA PRO A 103 13.34 23.75 9.26
C PRO A 103 14.14 22.81 8.35
N THR A 104 15.10 22.12 8.94
CA THR A 104 15.84 21.04 8.28
C THR A 104 14.93 19.82 8.10
N LEU A 105 15.21 18.99 7.09
CA LEU A 105 14.51 17.71 6.90
C LEU A 105 14.66 16.78 8.14
N ASP A 106 15.80 16.88 8.84
CA ASP A 106 16.06 16.05 10.01
C ASP A 106 15.16 16.44 11.17
N ASP A 107 15.13 17.74 11.50
CA ASP A 107 14.35 18.25 12.61
C ASP A 107 12.86 18.11 12.36
N ALA A 108 12.42 18.36 11.12
CA ALA A 108 11.01 18.30 10.76
C ALA A 108 10.48 16.85 10.68
N TYR A 109 11.28 15.88 10.23
CA TYR A 109 10.77 14.55 9.92
C TYR A 109 11.66 13.38 10.38
N PHE A 110 12.96 13.35 10.07
CA PHE A 110 13.75 12.13 10.33
C PHE A 110 13.95 11.88 11.84
N ILE A 111 14.29 12.89 12.63
CA ILE A 111 14.47 12.75 14.07
C ILE A 111 13.15 12.31 14.75
N PRO A 112 12.00 12.97 14.51
CA PRO A 112 10.71 12.50 15.03
C PRO A 112 10.37 11.07 14.62
N LEU A 113 10.58 10.70 13.34
CA LEU A 113 10.29 9.38 12.81
C LEU A 113 11.15 8.30 13.48
N ILE A 114 12.47 8.51 13.55
CA ILE A 114 13.41 7.59 14.18
C ILE A 114 13.03 7.38 15.66
N ASN A 115 12.77 8.46 16.39
CA ASN A 115 12.41 8.39 17.80
C ASN A 115 11.12 7.58 18.03
N LEU A 116 10.10 7.76 17.18
CA LEU A 116 8.87 7.00 17.30
C LEU A 116 9.04 5.52 16.96
N PHE A 117 9.81 5.19 15.92
CA PHE A 117 10.10 3.80 15.59
C PHE A 117 10.88 3.12 16.71
N LEU A 118 11.85 3.79 17.33
CA LEU A 118 12.55 3.27 18.50
C LEU A 118 11.60 3.01 19.68
N GLN A 119 10.64 3.91 19.93
CA GLN A 119 9.65 3.77 21.00
C GLN A 119 8.62 2.67 20.73
N ASN A 120 8.31 2.41 19.46
CA ASN A 120 7.28 1.48 19.02
C ASN A 120 7.83 0.14 18.53
N GLU A 121 9.05 -0.23 18.95
CA GLU A 121 9.68 -1.52 18.62
C GLU A 121 9.82 -1.74 17.10
N GLY A 122 10.22 -0.70 16.38
CA GLY A 122 10.43 -0.74 14.93
C GLY A 122 9.15 -0.57 14.10
N ARG A 123 8.03 -0.17 14.73
CA ARG A 123 6.74 0.08 14.04
C ARG A 123 6.40 1.56 14.00
N ALA A 124 5.59 1.96 13.03
CA ALA A 124 5.08 3.33 12.97
C ALA A 124 4.22 3.65 14.19
N TRP A 125 3.31 2.74 14.57
CA TRP A 125 2.49 2.85 15.78
C TRP A 125 2.62 1.58 16.62
N LYS A 126 2.54 1.73 17.94
CA LYS A 126 2.48 0.60 18.87
C LYS A 126 1.28 -0.31 18.55
N ASP A 127 1.50 -1.62 18.61
CA ASP A 127 0.50 -2.68 18.39
C ASP A 127 -0.26 -2.56 17.06
N SER A 128 0.41 -2.05 16.02
CA SER A 128 -0.19 -1.86 14.70
C SER A 128 0.79 -2.22 13.59
N ASP A 129 0.30 -2.98 12.60
CA ASP A 129 1.06 -3.33 11.40
C ASP A 129 0.89 -2.30 10.27
N LYS A 130 0.24 -1.17 10.55
CA LYS A 130 0.07 -0.11 9.56
C LYS A 130 1.42 0.53 9.22
N LEU A 131 1.62 0.78 7.93
CA LEU A 131 2.80 1.47 7.43
C LEU A 131 2.57 2.98 7.43
N LEU A 132 3.64 3.72 7.74
CA LEU A 132 3.73 5.16 7.55
C LEU A 132 4.74 5.44 6.45
N THR A 133 4.33 6.22 5.45
CA THR A 133 5.21 6.59 4.33
C THR A 133 5.54 8.08 4.39
N LEU A 134 6.82 8.43 4.43
CA LEU A 134 7.28 9.79 4.17
C LEU A 134 7.56 9.94 2.67
N LEU A 135 6.72 10.68 1.97
CA LEU A 135 6.87 11.03 0.56
C LEU A 135 7.74 12.28 0.45
N ILE A 136 8.91 12.14 -0.18
CA ILE A 136 9.83 13.25 -0.39
C ILE A 136 9.66 13.74 -1.83
N ASP A 137 9.13 14.96 -1.99
CA ASP A 137 9.12 15.64 -3.29
C ASP A 137 10.39 16.48 -3.42
N ILE A 138 11.15 16.22 -4.48
CA ILE A 138 12.45 16.84 -4.70
C ILE A 138 12.29 18.04 -5.62
N LYS A 139 12.40 19.25 -5.07
CA LYS A 139 12.34 20.47 -5.87
C LYS A 139 13.69 20.74 -6.53
N VAL A 140 13.71 20.72 -7.86
CA VAL A 140 14.93 20.70 -8.67
C VAL A 140 15.36 22.12 -9.04
N ASP A 141 15.68 22.92 -8.03
CA ASP A 141 15.90 24.34 -8.27
C ASP A 141 17.39 24.69 -8.22
N MET A 142 18.19 24.02 -7.37
CA MET A 142 19.64 24.19 -7.29
C MET A 142 20.34 22.95 -6.66
N PHE A 143 21.54 22.58 -7.12
CA PHE A 143 22.51 21.67 -6.45
C PHE A 143 22.15 20.19 -6.21
N SER A 144 21.41 19.53 -7.12
CA SER A 144 21.11 18.08 -7.09
C SER A 144 20.70 17.54 -5.69
N PRO A 145 19.51 17.92 -5.19
CA PRO A 145 19.07 17.53 -3.85
C PRO A 145 18.99 16.00 -3.65
N LEU A 146 18.76 15.24 -4.72
CA LEU A 146 18.73 13.78 -4.69
C LEU A 146 20.03 13.17 -4.16
N LYS A 147 21.20 13.68 -4.60
CA LYS A 147 22.49 13.16 -4.13
C LYS A 147 22.67 13.41 -2.63
N LYS A 148 22.27 14.60 -2.16
CA LYS A 148 22.32 14.95 -0.74
C LYS A 148 21.35 14.10 0.09
N LEU A 149 20.17 13.81 -0.45
CA LEU A 149 19.17 12.97 0.19
C LEU A 149 19.69 11.55 0.39
N ILE A 150 20.26 10.94 -0.64
CA ILE A 150 20.85 9.59 -0.55
C ILE A 150 21.93 9.55 0.53
N ALA A 151 22.90 10.47 0.49
CA ALA A 151 23.98 10.54 1.47
C ALA A 151 23.48 10.76 2.91
N LYS A 152 22.32 11.40 3.07
CA LYS A 152 21.68 11.59 4.37
C LYS A 152 20.96 10.33 4.85
N LEU A 153 20.23 9.65 3.98
CA LEU A 153 19.58 8.37 4.30
C LEU A 153 20.59 7.29 4.72
N GLU A 154 21.75 7.22 4.06
CA GLU A 154 22.84 6.29 4.40
C GLU A 154 23.36 6.47 5.84
N ARG A 155 23.24 7.66 6.44
CA ARG A 155 23.67 7.90 7.84
C ARG A 155 22.68 7.38 8.88
N HIS A 156 21.48 6.98 8.46
CA HIS A 156 20.40 6.52 9.32
C HIS A 156 20.05 5.04 9.11
N GLN A 157 20.81 4.31 8.29
CA GLN A 157 20.74 2.86 8.16
C GLN A 157 21.56 2.17 9.25
#